data_AF-A0A967EL25-F1
#
_entry.id   AF-A0A967EL25-F1
#
_cell.length_a   1.000
_cell.length_b   1.000
_cell.length_c   1.000
_cell.angle_alpha   90.00
_cell.angle_beta   90.00
_cell.angle_gamma   90.00
#
_symmetry.space_group_name_H-M   'P 1'
#
loop_
_entity.id
_entity.type
_entity.pdbx_description
1 polymer ?
#
loop_
_entity_poly.entity_id
_entity_poly.type
_entity_poly.pdbx_seq_one_letter_code
_entity_poly.pdbx_strand_id
1 'polypeptide(L)'
;MKGQQGQYFEPILVWGPPFRTSQRGRGGRCYAAIRQFVNKEKAVAIPDYLICLNCEAACYVFEWKDDEVTEAYCELCTSEEIDQFLTQEDFDALIEA
;
A
#
# COMPACT_ATOMS: atom_id res chain seq x y z
N MET A 1 16.01 59.93 -3.11
CA MET A 1 15.09 58.79 -3.30
C MET A 1 13.68 59.35 -3.41
N LYS A 2 13.10 59.43 -4.63
CA LYS A 2 11.74 59.94 -4.83
C LYS A 2 10.87 58.81 -5.37
N GLY A 3 10.20 58.08 -4.48
CA GLY A 3 9.10 57.16 -4.81
C GLY A 3 7.79 57.94 -4.73
N GLN A 4 7.09 58.01 -5.86
CA GLN A 4 5.87 58.81 -6.03
C GLN A 4 4.63 58.14 -5.42
N GLN A 5 3.71 59.02 -5.07
CA GLN A 5 2.43 58.84 -4.39
C GLN A 5 1.45 58.01 -5.22
N GLY A 6 0.54 57.33 -4.53
CA GLY A 6 -0.50 56.52 -5.14
C GLY A 6 -1.58 57.33 -5.85
N GLN A 7 -2.42 56.62 -6.60
CA GLN A 7 -3.74 57.07 -7.00
C GLN A 7 -4.72 55.90 -6.96
N TYR A 8 -5.73 56.08 -6.11
CA TYR A 8 -7.03 55.46 -6.20
C TYR A 8 -7.59 55.61 -7.63
N PHE A 9 -8.09 54.54 -8.22
CA PHE A 9 -9.07 54.62 -9.31
C PHE A 9 -9.96 53.38 -9.29
N GLU A 10 -11.16 53.53 -8.74
CA GLU A 10 -12.29 52.67 -9.09
C GLU A 10 -12.82 53.11 -10.47
N PRO A 11 -13.41 52.19 -11.26
CA PRO A 11 -14.85 52.35 -11.44
C PRO A 11 -15.64 51.04 -11.49
N ILE A 12 -16.65 51.01 -10.62
CA ILE A 12 -18.04 50.57 -10.83
C ILE A 12 -18.40 50.17 -12.27
N LEU A 13 -19.00 48.98 -12.43
CA LEU A 13 -20.36 48.74 -12.95
C LEU A 13 -20.46 47.36 -13.62
N VAL A 14 -21.34 46.52 -13.02
CA VAL A 14 -22.39 45.66 -13.62
C VAL A 14 -21.92 44.79 -14.80
N TRP A 15 -22.11 43.48 -14.80
CA TRP A 15 -23.18 42.82 -15.57
C TRP A 15 -23.13 41.33 -15.19
N GLY A 16 -24.17 40.85 -14.52
CA GLY A 16 -24.37 39.43 -14.26
C GLY A 16 -24.55 38.60 -15.54
N PRO A 17 -24.36 37.28 -15.47
CA PRO A 17 -24.38 36.41 -16.65
C PRO A 17 -25.81 36.27 -17.21
N PRO A 18 -26.04 36.54 -18.51
CA PRO A 18 -27.30 36.17 -19.13
C PRO A 18 -27.36 34.66 -19.27
N PHE A 19 -28.29 34.07 -18.55
CA PHE A 19 -28.74 32.69 -18.72
C PHE A 19 -29.14 32.47 -20.19
N ARG A 20 -28.36 31.71 -20.95
CA ARG A 20 -28.83 31.06 -22.18
C ARG A 20 -28.26 29.66 -22.28
N THR A 21 -29.08 28.71 -21.86
CA THR A 21 -28.95 27.29 -22.13
C THR A 21 -28.84 27.05 -23.64
N SER A 22 -27.70 26.51 -24.09
CA SER A 22 -27.57 25.91 -25.41
C SER A 22 -27.13 24.47 -25.23
N GLN A 23 -28.09 23.56 -25.37
CA GLN A 23 -27.87 22.11 -25.43
C GLN A 23 -26.98 21.75 -26.63
N ARG A 24 -26.24 20.64 -26.47
CA ARG A 24 -25.44 19.90 -27.45
C ARG A 24 -23.96 20.29 -27.57
N GLY A 25 -23.23 20.04 -26.49
CA GLY A 25 -21.82 19.65 -26.55
C GLY A 25 -21.69 18.20 -26.08
N ARG A 26 -21.43 17.28 -27.01
CA ARG A 26 -21.06 15.89 -26.73
C ARG A 26 -19.71 15.88 -26.00
N GLY A 27 -19.65 15.37 -24.77
CA GLY A 27 -18.39 15.19 -24.05
C GLY A 27 -18.52 14.23 -22.87
N GLY A 28 -17.88 13.05 -22.99
CA GLY A 28 -17.59 12.07 -21.92
C GLY A 28 -18.83 11.39 -21.31
N ARG A 29 -19.31 10.25 -21.80
CA ARG A 29 -18.66 8.93 -21.82
C ARG A 29 -17.77 8.64 -20.60
N CYS A 30 -18.28 7.71 -19.79
CA CYS A 30 -17.56 6.67 -19.04
C CYS A 30 -17.03 7.03 -17.63
N TYR A 31 -17.92 7.05 -16.64
CA TYR A 31 -17.60 6.45 -15.34
C TYR A 31 -18.72 5.50 -14.92
N ALA A 32 -18.95 4.49 -15.76
CA ALA A 32 -19.59 3.27 -15.32
C ALA A 32 -18.52 2.41 -14.65
N ALA A 33 -18.79 2.02 -13.39
CA ALA A 33 -18.36 0.79 -12.77
C ALA A 33 -16.85 0.44 -12.85
N ILE A 34 -16.04 1.03 -11.97
CA ILE A 34 -14.76 0.40 -11.60
C ILE A 34 -15.03 -0.48 -10.38
N ARG A 35 -15.26 -1.76 -10.70
CA ARG A 35 -15.14 -2.97 -9.87
C ARG A 35 -14.52 -2.76 -8.49
N GLN A 36 -15.32 -2.94 -7.44
CA GLN A 36 -14.83 -3.28 -6.11
C GLN A 36 -15.15 -4.75 -5.82
N PHE A 37 -14.46 -5.64 -6.55
CA PHE A 37 -14.23 -7.02 -6.14
C PHE A 37 -12.78 -7.11 -5.70
N VAL A 38 -12.42 -6.37 -4.65
CA VAL A 38 -11.19 -6.71 -3.93
C VAL A 38 -11.62 -7.84 -3.01
N ASN A 39 -11.32 -9.07 -3.43
CA ASN A 39 -11.48 -10.25 -2.60
C ASN A 39 -10.79 -9.94 -1.28
N LYS A 40 -11.61 -9.81 -0.24
CA LYS A 40 -11.22 -9.68 1.16
C LYS A 40 -10.79 -11.06 1.66
N GLU A 41 -9.88 -11.69 0.94
CA GLU A 41 -9.27 -12.94 1.34
C GLU A 41 -8.07 -12.54 2.20
N LYS A 42 -8.03 -13.08 3.42
CA LYS A 42 -7.11 -12.72 4.50
C LYS A 42 -5.77 -12.28 3.95
N ALA A 43 -5.39 -11.02 4.21
CA ALA A 43 -3.99 -10.66 4.17
C ALA A 43 -3.32 -11.43 5.31
N VAL A 44 -2.89 -12.64 5.01
CA VAL A 44 -1.97 -13.39 5.85
C VAL A 44 -0.77 -12.48 6.01
N ALA A 45 -0.51 -12.06 7.24
CA ALA A 45 0.68 -11.28 7.54
C ALA A 45 1.86 -12.21 7.27
N ILE A 46 2.50 -12.05 6.11
CA ILE A 46 3.74 -12.74 5.80
C ILE A 46 4.71 -12.36 6.93
N PRO A 47 5.26 -13.33 7.67
CA PRO A 47 6.15 -13.04 8.78
C PRO A 47 7.38 -12.28 8.28
N ASP A 48 7.96 -11.40 9.09
CA ASP A 48 9.16 -10.64 8.71
C ASP A 48 10.41 -11.53 8.58
N TYR A 49 10.47 -12.62 9.35
CA TYR A 49 11.54 -13.61 9.31
C TYR A 49 11.08 -14.95 9.91
N LEU A 50 11.79 -16.02 9.57
CA LEU A 50 11.64 -17.34 10.18
C LEU A 50 12.84 -17.63 11.08
N ILE A 51 12.65 -18.42 12.13
CA ILE A 51 13.70 -18.87 13.04
C ILE A 51 14.12 -20.27 12.60
N CYS A 52 15.41 -20.46 12.34
CA CYS A 52 15.97 -21.78 12.06
C CYS A 52 16.22 -22.56 13.36
N LEU A 53 15.60 -23.72 13.52
CA LEU A 53 15.74 -24.60 14.69
C LEU A 53 17.14 -25.22 14.82
N ASN A 54 17.89 -25.32 13.73
CA ASN A 54 19.22 -25.90 13.73
C ASN A 54 20.28 -24.95 14.31
N CYS A 55 20.09 -23.63 14.15
CA CYS A 55 21.09 -22.63 14.55
C CYS A 55 20.53 -21.41 15.31
N GLU A 56 19.23 -21.43 15.64
CA GLU A 56 18.51 -20.37 16.37
C GLU A 56 18.63 -18.97 15.71
N ALA A 57 18.89 -18.94 14.40
CA ALA A 57 19.12 -17.71 13.66
C ALA A 57 17.88 -17.29 12.85
N ALA A 58 17.67 -15.98 12.77
CA ALA A 58 16.66 -15.39 11.91
C ALA A 58 17.06 -15.52 10.43
N CYS A 59 16.16 -16.09 9.63
CA CYS A 59 16.31 -16.36 8.21
C CYS A 59 15.32 -15.50 7.41
N TYR A 60 15.85 -14.75 6.45
CA TYR A 60 15.08 -13.83 5.60
C TYR A 60 14.91 -14.34 4.17
N VAL A 61 15.54 -15.46 3.82
CA VAL A 61 15.50 -16.06 2.49
C VAL A 61 14.50 -17.20 2.50
N PHE A 62 13.24 -16.89 2.25
CA PHE A 62 12.16 -17.88 2.16
C PHE A 62 11.08 -17.44 1.16
N GLU A 63 10.35 -18.42 0.65
CA GLU A 63 9.14 -18.24 -0.12
C GLU A 63 7.94 -18.60 0.75
N TRP A 64 6.97 -17.67 0.80
CA TRP A 64 5.74 -17.81 1.58
C TRP A 64 4.54 -17.79 0.66
N LYS A 65 3.69 -18.82 0.77
CA LYS A 65 2.51 -18.97 -0.08
C LYS A 65 1.37 -19.62 0.71
N ASP A 66 0.16 -19.08 0.58
CA ASP A 66 -1.05 -19.66 1.17
C ASP A 66 -0.97 -19.93 2.70
N ASP A 67 -0.26 -19.09 3.46
CA ASP A 67 -0.07 -19.23 4.93
C ASP A 67 0.93 -20.33 5.34
N GLU A 68 1.74 -20.82 4.40
CA GLU A 68 2.77 -21.83 4.64
C GLU A 68 4.10 -21.45 3.96
N VAL A 69 5.20 -21.93 4.53
CA VAL A 69 6.54 -21.82 3.95
C VAL A 69 6.67 -22.87 2.85
N THR A 70 6.78 -22.44 1.59
CA THR A 70 6.99 -23.37 0.47
C THR A 70 8.44 -23.74 0.31
N GLU A 71 9.35 -22.79 0.54
CA GLU A 71 10.80 -22.98 0.45
C GLU A 71 11.49 -22.04 1.46
N ALA A 72 12.50 -22.52 2.18
CA ALA A 72 13.29 -21.68 3.08
C ALA A 72 14.75 -22.12 3.07
N TYR A 73 15.65 -21.15 3.20
CA TYR A 73 17.08 -21.39 3.18
C TYR A 73 17.79 -20.58 4.28
N CYS A 74 18.59 -21.27 5.08
CA CYS A 74 19.41 -20.64 6.09
C CYS A 74 20.82 -20.36 5.57
N GLU A 75 21.23 -19.10 5.57
CA GLU A 75 22.57 -18.68 5.11
C GLU A 75 23.71 -19.10 6.06
N LEU A 76 23.39 -19.47 7.30
CA LEU A 76 24.38 -19.80 8.33
C LEU A 76 24.66 -21.30 8.41
N CYS A 77 23.61 -22.11 8.55
CA CYS A 77 23.74 -23.56 8.64
C CYS A 77 23.58 -24.27 7.30
N THR A 78 23.20 -23.54 6.23
CA THR A 78 23.00 -24.09 4.89
C THR A 78 21.85 -25.10 4.83
N SER A 79 20.95 -25.09 5.82
CA SER A 79 19.80 -25.98 5.85
C SER A 79 18.71 -25.45 4.92
N GLU A 80 18.13 -26.37 4.14
CA GLU A 80 17.03 -26.13 3.20
C GLU A 80 15.75 -26.90 3.58
N GLU A 81 15.76 -27.58 4.74
CA GLU A 81 14.63 -28.37 5.22
C GLU A 81 13.58 -27.48 5.88
N ILE A 82 12.35 -27.49 5.36
CA ILE A 82 11.23 -26.64 5.82
C ILE A 82 10.88 -26.91 7.29
N ASP A 83 10.92 -28.17 7.72
CA ASP A 83 10.71 -28.57 9.13
C ASP A 83 11.69 -27.93 10.12
N GLN A 84 12.82 -27.41 9.65
CA GLN A 84 13.82 -26.72 10.46
C GLN A 84 13.56 -25.22 10.58
N PHE A 85 12.45 -24.70 10.05
CA PHE A 85 12.08 -23.29 10.12
C PHE A 85 10.73 -23.13 10.81
N LEU A 86 10.66 -22.22 11.79
CA LEU A 86 9.44 -21.86 12.48
C LEU A 86 9.23 -20.36 12.48
N THR A 87 7.97 -19.92 12.61
CA THR A 87 7.69 -18.51 12.88
C THR A 87 8.10 -18.16 14.31
N GLN A 88 8.25 -16.87 14.59
CA GLN A 88 8.52 -16.42 15.95
C GLN A 88 7.43 -16.85 16.94
N GLU A 89 6.17 -16.85 16.52
CA GLU A 89 5.04 -17.25 17.35
C GLU A 89 5.09 -18.75 17.68
N ASP A 90 5.39 -19.59 16.69
CA ASP A 90 5.53 -21.04 16.89
C ASP A 90 6.75 -21.40 17.75
N PHE A 91 7.87 -20.69 17.57
CA PHE A 91 9.08 -20.94 18.35
C PHE A 91 8.91 -20.56 19.83
N ASP A 92 8.27 -19.43 20.11
CA ASP A 92 7.97 -18.99 21.48
C ASP A 92 7.03 -20.00 22.17
N ALA A 93 6.00 -20.49 21.45
CA ALA A 93 5.09 -21.50 21.94
C ALA A 93 5.77 -22.85 22.29
N LEU A 94 6.87 -23.21 21.61
CA LEU A 94 7.65 -24.41 21.92
C LEU A 94 8.51 -24.25 23.18
N ILE A 95 8.99 -23.04 23.47
CA ILE A 95 9.83 -22.77 24.66
C ILE A 95 8.98 -22.61 25.91
N GLU A 96 7.76 -22.08 25.78
CA GLU A 96 6.84 -21.89 26.91
C GLU A 96 6.11 -23.18 27.36
N ALA A 97 6.32 -24.30 26.67
CA ALA A 97 5.70 -25.61 26.95
C ALA A 97 6.53 -26.50 27.91
#